data_AF-A0A9X3LV98-F1
#
_entry.id   AF-A0A9X3LV98-F1
#
_cell.length_a   1.000
_cell.length_b   1.000
_cell.length_c   1.000
_cell.angle_alpha   90.00
_cell.angle_beta   90.00
_cell.angle_gamma   90.00
#
_symmetry.space_group_name_H-M   'P 1'
#
loop_
_entity.id
_entity.type
_entity.pdbx_description
1 polymer ?
#
loop_
_entity_poly.entity_id
_entity_poly.type
_entity_poly.pdbx_seq_one_letter_code
_entity_poly.pdbx_strand_id
1 'polypeptide(L)'
;MENKQMDASTVRDSLEAVRDVEARAAHTPIPWPMIAAVSVVLGLGIGLMLAGQVWGLLALIGSLVLMMVLEFSGKKAVRAAMKQDVQPDEGTWSWKRFLTFMVLYTIAYIGMQVFADRYPDGNLAVGVTVGILATAAMIAGYGLTWRKYH
;
A
#
# COMPACT_ATOMS: atom_id res chain seq x y z
N MET A 1 -8.34 25.95 -47.76
CA MET A 1 -8.31 25.29 -46.44
C MET A 1 -7.39 26.13 -45.57
N GLU A 2 -8.00 27.00 -44.78
CA GLU A 2 -7.28 27.99 -43.97
C GLU A 2 -6.61 27.26 -42.81
N ASN A 3 -5.28 27.30 -42.81
CA ASN A 3 -4.46 26.69 -41.78
C ASN A 3 -4.60 27.57 -40.54
N LYS A 4 -5.57 27.26 -39.68
CA LYS A 4 -5.75 27.91 -38.37
C LYS A 4 -4.49 27.63 -37.55
N GLN A 5 -3.50 28.51 -37.69
CA GLN A 5 -2.40 28.59 -36.74
C GLN A 5 -3.04 28.85 -35.38
N MET A 6 -3.04 27.83 -34.52
CA MET A 6 -3.39 28.00 -33.11
C MET A 6 -2.48 29.09 -32.56
N ASP A 7 -3.08 30.17 -32.07
CA ASP A 7 -2.34 31.27 -31.47
C ASP A 7 -1.50 30.73 -30.31
N ALA A 8 -0.24 31.16 -30.23
CA ALA A 8 0.73 30.68 -29.24
C ALA A 8 0.24 30.95 -27.81
N SER A 9 -0.59 31.98 -27.63
CA SER A 9 -1.29 32.29 -26.37
C SER A 9 -2.23 31.14 -25.95
N THR A 10 -3.06 30.64 -26.87
CA THR A 10 -4.05 29.58 -26.62
C THR A 10 -3.37 28.24 -26.32
N VAL A 11 -2.22 27.96 -26.96
CA VAL A 11 -1.41 26.78 -26.66
C VAL A 11 -0.83 26.86 -25.24
N ARG A 12 -0.37 28.05 -24.82
CA ARG A 12 0.18 28.28 -23.48
C ARG A 12 -0.89 28.12 -22.41
N ASP A 13 -2.05 28.72 -22.61
CA ASP A 13 -3.18 28.64 -21.66
C ASP A 13 -3.67 27.19 -21.52
N SER A 14 -3.70 26.44 -22.62
CA SER A 14 -4.06 25.02 -22.60
C SER A 14 -3.04 24.18 -21.82
N LEU A 15 -1.74 24.43 -22.00
CA LEU A 15 -0.68 23.74 -21.25
C LEU A 15 -0.68 24.11 -19.77
N GLU A 16 -1.00 25.36 -19.44
CA GLU A 16 -1.09 25.84 -18.06
C GLU A 16 -2.30 25.24 -17.35
N ALA A 17 -3.44 25.12 -18.04
CA ALA A 17 -4.62 24.41 -17.55
C ALA A 17 -4.33 22.91 -17.30
N VAL A 18 -3.60 22.25 -18.20
CA VAL A 18 -3.16 20.86 -17.99
C VAL A 18 -2.24 20.74 -16.78
N ARG A 19 -1.28 21.65 -16.62
CA ARG A 19 -0.38 21.67 -15.46
C ARG A 19 -1.11 21.91 -14.15
N ASP A 20 -2.12 22.78 -14.14
CA ASP A 20 -2.93 23.04 -12.96
C ASP A 20 -3.80 21.82 -12.60
N VAL A 21 -4.33 21.11 -13.60
CA VAL A 21 -5.03 19.83 -13.40
C VAL A 21 -4.07 18.75 -12.90
N GLU A 22 -2.88 18.62 -13.46
CA GLU A 22 -1.84 17.69 -13.01
C GLU A 22 -1.38 18.02 -11.58
N ALA A 23 -1.18 19.29 -11.26
CA ALA A 23 -0.81 19.74 -9.92
C ALA A 23 -1.89 19.39 -8.89
N ARG A 24 -3.17 19.61 -9.24
CA ARG A 24 -4.32 19.23 -8.39
C ARG A 24 -4.49 17.72 -8.29
N ALA A 25 -4.19 16.97 -9.34
CA ALA A 25 -4.22 15.51 -9.34
C ALA A 25 -3.09 14.90 -8.48
N ALA A 26 -1.91 15.54 -8.44
CA ALA A 26 -0.76 15.13 -7.64
C ALA A 26 -0.96 15.29 -6.12
N HIS A 27 -2.02 15.98 -5.68
CA HIS A 27 -2.36 16.19 -4.28
C HIS A 27 -3.28 15.10 -3.70
N THR A 28 -3.05 13.82 -4.01
CA THR A 28 -3.71 12.74 -3.26
C THR A 28 -3.21 12.76 -1.80
N PRO A 29 -4.09 13.03 -0.80
CA PRO A 29 -3.68 13.04 0.59
C PRO A 29 -3.25 11.64 1.02
N ILE A 30 -2.12 11.55 1.71
CA ILE A 30 -1.58 10.29 2.21
C ILE A 30 -2.28 9.96 3.54
N PRO A 31 -2.96 8.80 3.68
CA PRO A 31 -3.64 8.40 4.90
C PRO A 31 -2.66 7.84 5.94
N TRP A 32 -1.74 8.69 6.42
CA TRP A 32 -0.69 8.31 7.38
C TRP A 32 -1.18 7.55 8.62
N PRO A 33 -2.29 7.92 9.28
CA PRO A 33 -2.78 7.20 10.45
C PRO A 33 -3.12 5.74 10.13
N MET A 34 -3.70 5.51 8.94
CA MET A 34 -4.13 4.19 8.52
C MET A 34 -2.96 3.33 8.05
N ILE A 35 -1.98 3.91 7.35
CA ILE A 35 -0.72 3.26 7.02
C ILE A 35 0.01 2.82 8.30
N ALA A 36 0.09 3.70 9.29
CA ALA A 36 0.71 3.40 10.58
C ALA A 36 -0.03 2.26 11.30
N ALA A 37 -1.36 2.32 11.38
CA ALA A 37 -2.17 1.27 12.01
C ALA A 37 -1.95 -0.11 11.37
N VAL A 38 -2.03 -0.19 10.03
CA VAL A 38 -1.80 -1.44 9.29
C VAL A 38 -0.39 -1.97 9.54
N SER A 39 0.61 -1.09 9.49
CA SER A 39 2.03 -1.46 9.65
C SER A 39 2.33 -1.98 11.07
N VAL A 40 1.74 -1.36 12.10
CA VAL A 40 1.90 -1.81 13.49
C VAL A 40 1.26 -3.18 13.70
N VAL A 41 0.06 -3.42 13.16
CA VAL A 41 -0.62 -4.71 13.28
C VAL A 41 0.16 -5.81 12.54
N LEU A 42 0.73 -5.49 11.37
CA LEU A 42 1.61 -6.40 10.63
C LEU A 42 2.87 -6.74 11.44
N GLY A 43 3.57 -5.71 11.95
CA GLY A 43 4.79 -5.89 12.74
C GLY A 43 4.55 -6.66 14.03
N LEU A 44 3.41 -6.43 14.70
CA LEU A 44 2.96 -7.23 15.84
C LEU A 44 2.74 -8.68 15.46
N GLY A 45 2.10 -8.96 14.31
CA GLY A 45 1.88 -10.33 13.84
C GLY A 45 3.19 -11.09 13.59
N ILE A 46 4.14 -10.45 12.90
CA ILE A 46 5.47 -11.00 12.64
C ILE A 46 6.23 -11.21 13.96
N GLY A 47 6.22 -10.22 14.85
CA GLY A 47 6.94 -10.27 16.12
C GLY A 47 6.40 -11.34 17.06
N LEU A 48 5.07 -11.48 17.16
CA LEU A 48 4.41 -12.52 17.95
C LEU A 48 4.72 -13.92 17.39
N MET A 49 4.70 -14.09 16.06
CA MET A 49 5.06 -15.36 15.43
C MET A 49 6.49 -15.78 15.77
N LEU A 50 7.45 -14.87 15.65
CA LEU A 50 8.87 -15.15 15.99
C LEU A 50 9.10 -15.32 17.50
N ALA A 51 8.21 -14.78 18.33
CA ALA A 51 8.18 -15.02 19.77
C ALA A 51 7.47 -16.34 20.15
N GLY A 52 7.12 -17.19 19.18
CA GLY A 52 6.48 -18.50 19.41
C GLY A 52 4.99 -18.41 19.73
N GLN A 53 4.36 -17.24 19.59
CA GLN A 53 2.96 -17.03 19.93
C GLN A 53 2.06 -17.34 18.73
N VAL A 54 1.16 -18.32 18.91
CA VAL A 54 0.18 -18.76 17.89
C VAL A 54 -0.72 -17.61 17.42
N TRP A 55 -1.01 -16.65 18.31
CA TRP A 55 -1.83 -15.47 18.03
C TRP A 55 -1.23 -14.54 16.97
N GLY A 56 0.06 -14.65 16.65
CA GLY A 56 0.69 -13.87 15.59
C GLY A 56 0.03 -14.08 14.22
N LEU A 57 -0.51 -15.29 13.96
CA LEU A 57 -1.27 -15.56 12.72
C LEU A 57 -2.55 -14.72 12.63
N LEU A 58 -3.29 -14.56 13.75
CA LEU A 58 -4.50 -13.74 13.76
C LEU A 58 -4.18 -12.26 13.51
N ALA A 59 -3.08 -11.77 14.08
CA ALA A 59 -2.61 -10.41 13.81
C ALA A 59 -2.21 -10.22 12.34
N LEU A 60 -1.56 -11.21 11.70
CA LEU A 60 -1.28 -11.18 10.26
C LEU A 60 -2.56 -11.14 9.42
N ILE A 61 -3.55 -11.97 9.74
CA ILE A 61 -4.85 -11.96 9.04
C ILE A 61 -5.53 -10.60 9.22
N GLY A 62 -5.54 -10.06 10.45
CA GLY A 62 -6.07 -8.72 10.72
C GLY A 62 -5.35 -7.63 9.93
N SER A 63 -4.02 -7.72 9.80
CA SER A 63 -3.23 -6.79 8.99
C SER A 63 -3.63 -6.84 7.52
N LEU A 64 -3.92 -8.04 6.97
CA LEU A 64 -4.36 -8.22 5.59
C LEU A 64 -5.74 -7.60 5.35
N VAL A 65 -6.67 -7.75 6.30
CA VAL A 65 -7.98 -7.09 6.23
C VAL A 65 -7.82 -5.57 6.25
N LEU A 66 -7.04 -5.02 7.20
CA LEU A 66 -6.79 -3.58 7.26
C LEU A 66 -6.11 -3.06 5.99
N MET A 67 -5.21 -3.86 5.40
CA MET A 67 -4.57 -3.55 4.13
C MET A 67 -5.57 -3.45 2.99
N MET A 68 -6.54 -4.38 2.91
CA MET A 68 -7.61 -4.30 1.93
C MET A 68 -8.42 -3.02 2.12
N VAL A 69 -8.82 -2.69 3.36
CA VAL A 69 -9.58 -1.46 3.63
C VAL A 69 -8.80 -0.22 3.23
N LEU A 70 -7.49 -0.17 3.52
CA LEU A 70 -6.59 0.93 3.13
C LEU A 70 -6.61 1.08 1.60
N GLU A 71 -6.48 -0.02 0.88
CA GLU A 71 -6.46 -0.04 -0.58
C GLU A 71 -7.79 0.37 -1.22
N PHE A 72 -8.93 -0.05 -0.65
CA PHE A 72 -10.24 0.37 -1.13
C PHE A 72 -10.52 1.84 -0.82
N SER A 73 -10.03 2.37 0.30
CA SER A 73 -10.20 3.79 0.64
C SER A 73 -9.40 4.74 -0.27
N GLY A 74 -8.30 4.25 -0.86
CA GLY A 74 -7.45 5.03 -1.77
C GLY A 74 -7.97 5.14 -3.21
N LYS A 75 -8.90 4.27 -3.63
CA LYS A 75 -9.50 4.34 -4.97
C LYS A 75 -10.53 5.46 -4.99
N LYS A 76 -10.22 6.58 -5.63
CA LYS A 76 -11.20 7.66 -5.89
C LYS A 76 -12.38 7.04 -6.64
N ALA A 77 -13.57 7.08 -6.04
CA ALA A 77 -14.79 6.91 -6.80
C ALA A 77 -14.84 8.07 -7.80
N VAL A 78 -14.48 7.80 -9.06
CA VAL A 78 -14.75 8.73 -10.17
C VAL A 78 -16.22 9.10 -10.02
N ARG A 79 -16.49 10.40 -9.86
CA ARG A 79 -17.83 10.91 -9.58
C ARG A 79 -18.80 10.25 -10.56
N ALA A 80 -19.72 9.44 -10.05
CA ALA A 80 -20.85 8.88 -10.80
C ALA A 80 -21.71 9.94 -11.52
N ALA A 81 -21.42 11.23 -11.31
CA ALA A 81 -22.04 12.38 -11.94
C ALA A 81 -21.42 12.80 -13.28
N MET A 82 -20.20 12.38 -13.64
CA MET A 82 -19.71 12.51 -15.01
C MET A 82 -19.88 11.16 -15.69
N LYS A 83 -20.53 11.13 -16.86
CA LYS A 83 -20.65 9.95 -17.73
C LYS A 83 -19.29 9.59 -18.36
N GLN A 84 -18.27 9.49 -17.53
CA GLN A 84 -16.98 8.98 -17.89
C GLN A 84 -17.12 7.46 -17.80
N ASP A 85 -16.92 6.75 -18.92
CA ASP A 85 -16.90 5.30 -18.92
C ASP A 85 -15.90 4.85 -17.85
N VAL A 86 -16.42 4.18 -16.83
CA VAL A 86 -15.61 3.57 -15.78
C VAL A 86 -14.64 2.64 -16.49
N GLN A 87 -13.34 2.92 -16.36
CA GLN A 87 -12.32 2.10 -17.00
C GLN A 87 -12.51 0.67 -16.46
N PRO A 88 -12.63 -0.37 -17.30
CA PRO A 88 -13.00 -1.73 -16.85
C PRO A 88 -12.02 -2.35 -15.85
N ASP A 89 -10.85 -1.72 -15.66
CA ASP A 89 -9.83 -2.09 -14.68
C ASP A 89 -9.97 -1.39 -13.31
N GLU A 90 -10.85 -0.41 -13.15
CA GLU A 90 -11.16 0.26 -11.87
C GLU A 90 -12.00 -0.65 -10.97
N GLY A 91 -11.38 -1.72 -10.46
CA GLY A 91 -12.07 -2.70 -9.61
C GLY A 91 -11.40 -4.07 -9.58
N THR A 92 -10.51 -4.35 -10.54
CA THR A 92 -9.84 -5.64 -10.60
C THR A 92 -8.82 -5.77 -9.45
N TRP A 93 -8.90 -6.90 -8.76
CA TRP A 93 -7.99 -7.26 -7.69
C TRP A 93 -6.56 -7.35 -8.27
N SER A 94 -5.63 -6.54 -7.75
CA SER A 94 -4.26 -6.52 -8.27
C SER A 94 -3.54 -7.81 -7.88
N TRP A 95 -3.40 -8.74 -8.81
CA TRP A 95 -2.65 -9.98 -8.58
C TRP A 95 -1.22 -9.76 -8.12
N LYS A 96 -0.60 -8.66 -8.53
CA LYS A 96 0.72 -8.25 -8.08
C LYS A 96 0.75 -8.03 -6.56
N ARG A 97 -0.26 -7.38 -5.98
CA ARG A 97 -0.32 -7.11 -4.53
C ARG A 97 -0.55 -8.38 -3.72
N PHE A 98 -1.41 -9.27 -4.20
CA PHE A 98 -1.60 -10.60 -3.57
C PHE A 98 -0.32 -11.44 -3.63
N LEU A 99 0.35 -11.48 -4.78
CA LEU A 99 1.62 -12.20 -4.91
C LEU A 99 2.70 -11.61 -4.01
N THR A 100 2.80 -10.28 -3.89
CA THR A 100 3.70 -9.65 -2.93
C THR A 100 3.39 -10.05 -1.49
N PHE A 101 2.10 -10.10 -1.11
CA PHE A 101 1.70 -10.59 0.21
C PHE A 101 2.07 -12.06 0.42
N MET A 102 1.82 -12.93 -0.57
CA MET A 102 2.19 -14.35 -0.51
C MET A 102 3.70 -14.53 -0.36
N VAL A 103 4.52 -13.77 -1.09
CA VAL A 103 5.98 -13.79 -0.95
C VAL A 103 6.40 -13.36 0.45
N LEU A 104 5.83 -12.28 0.99
CA LEU A 104 6.11 -11.83 2.35
C LEU A 104 5.70 -12.87 3.41
N TYR A 105 4.53 -13.49 3.25
CA TYR A 105 4.06 -14.58 4.11
C TYR A 105 5.00 -15.78 4.02
N THR A 106 5.41 -16.20 2.82
CA THR A 106 6.34 -17.31 2.62
C THR A 106 7.71 -17.03 3.24
N ILE A 107 8.24 -15.81 3.09
CA ILE A 107 9.50 -15.41 3.73
C ILE A 107 9.36 -15.46 5.26
N ALA A 108 8.26 -14.94 5.81
CA ALA A 108 8.00 -14.99 7.25
C ALA A 108 7.84 -16.45 7.75
N TYR A 109 7.16 -17.30 6.99
CA TYR A 109 6.94 -18.71 7.32
C TYR A 109 8.23 -19.53 7.27
N ILE A 110 9.04 -19.37 6.22
CA ILE A 110 10.35 -20.02 6.10
C ILE A 110 11.29 -19.52 7.19
N GLY A 111 11.30 -18.19 7.43
CA GLY A 111 12.05 -17.59 8.51
C GLY A 111 11.69 -18.21 9.87
N MET A 112 10.40 -18.44 10.11
CA MET A 112 9.92 -19.15 11.29
C MET A 112 10.40 -20.60 11.36
N GLN A 113 10.32 -21.38 10.28
CA GLN A 113 10.76 -22.78 10.26
C GLN A 113 12.26 -22.89 10.61
N VAL A 114 13.09 -22.03 9.99
CA VAL A 114 14.53 -21.97 10.26
C VAL A 114 14.82 -21.48 11.69
N PHE A 115 14.03 -20.54 12.20
CA PHE A 115 14.17 -20.07 13.59
C PHE A 115 13.66 -21.08 14.62
N ALA A 116 12.62 -21.84 14.31
CA ALA A 116 12.02 -22.83 15.19
C ALA A 116 12.99 -24.00 15.43
N ASP A 117 13.78 -24.40 14.42
CA ASP A 117 14.86 -25.38 14.59
C ASP A 117 15.93 -24.94 15.60
N ARG A 118 16.13 -23.63 15.75
CA ARG A 118 17.16 -23.05 16.65
C ARG A 118 16.59 -22.58 18.00
N TYR A 119 15.32 -22.18 18.01
CA TYR A 119 14.57 -21.63 19.12
C TYR A 119 13.13 -22.18 19.08
N PRO A 120 12.90 -23.42 19.54
CA PRO A 120 11.61 -24.09 19.43
C PRO A 120 10.48 -23.38 20.20
N ASP A 121 10.82 -22.67 21.27
CA ASP A 121 9.88 -21.86 22.06
C ASP A 121 9.75 -20.41 21.54
N GLY A 122 10.44 -20.08 20.44
CA GLY A 122 10.56 -18.73 19.91
C GLY A 122 11.58 -17.86 20.66
N ASN A 123 11.79 -16.64 20.15
CA ASN A 123 12.70 -15.69 20.77
C ASN A 123 12.07 -14.29 20.80
N LEU A 124 11.67 -13.86 21.99
CA LEU A 124 10.99 -12.58 22.19
C LEU A 124 11.85 -11.38 21.77
N ALA A 125 13.15 -11.39 22.04
CA ALA A 125 14.04 -10.29 21.64
C ALA A 125 14.14 -10.16 20.11
N VAL A 126 14.24 -11.29 19.41
CA VAL A 126 14.22 -11.33 17.94
C VAL A 126 12.85 -10.90 17.42
N GLY A 127 11.75 -11.41 17.99
CA GLY A 127 10.40 -11.05 17.58
C GLY A 127 10.12 -9.56 17.70
N VAL A 128 10.48 -8.94 18.83
CA VAL A 128 10.36 -7.49 19.02
C VAL A 128 11.19 -6.74 17.99
N THR A 129 12.45 -7.14 17.79
CA THR A 129 13.36 -6.46 16.86
C THR A 129 12.84 -6.53 15.42
N VAL A 130 12.48 -7.71 14.95
CA VAL A 130 11.98 -7.92 13.59
C VAL A 130 10.61 -7.26 13.40
N GLY A 131 9.73 -7.29 14.41
CA GLY A 131 8.42 -6.62 14.36
C GLY A 131 8.56 -5.10 14.21
N ILE A 132 9.47 -4.47 14.95
CA ILE A 132 9.78 -3.03 14.82
C ILE A 132 10.34 -2.72 13.43
N LEU A 133 11.31 -3.51 12.96
CA LEU A 133 11.92 -3.32 11.63
C LEU A 133 10.88 -3.46 10.51
N ALA A 134 10.00 -4.46 10.58
CA ALA A 134 8.93 -4.66 9.62
C ALA A 134 7.93 -3.50 9.63
N THR A 135 7.57 -3.00 10.82
CA THR A 135 6.70 -1.82 10.97
C THR A 135 7.31 -0.60 10.30
N ALA A 136 8.57 -0.29 10.61
CA ALA A 136 9.27 0.87 10.06
C ALA A 136 9.43 0.77 8.54
N ALA A 137 9.81 -0.41 8.04
CA ALA A 137 9.94 -0.68 6.61
C ALA A 137 8.60 -0.52 5.88
N MET A 138 7.49 -1.00 6.46
CA MET A 138 6.17 -0.88 5.86
C MET A 138 5.68 0.58 5.84
N ILE A 139 5.84 1.33 6.93
CA ILE A 139 5.47 2.76 6.97
C ILE A 139 6.26 3.54 5.92
N ALA A 140 7.58 3.33 5.85
CA ALA A 140 8.42 4.00 4.88
C ALA A 140 8.04 3.60 3.45
N GLY A 141 7.91 2.29 3.17
CA GLY A 141 7.58 1.77 1.86
C GLY A 141 6.23 2.27 1.36
N TYR A 142 5.16 2.14 2.16
CA TYR A 142 3.82 2.58 1.77
C TYR A 142 3.72 4.11 1.73
N GLY A 143 4.27 4.81 2.72
CA GLY A 143 4.24 6.27 2.75
C GLY A 143 4.95 6.93 1.57
N LEU A 144 6.13 6.41 1.18
CA LEU A 144 6.91 6.94 0.05
C LEU A 144 6.31 6.57 -1.30
N THR A 145 5.59 5.45 -1.40
CA THR A 145 5.05 4.97 -2.68
C THR A 145 3.58 5.29 -2.89
N TRP A 146 2.84 5.75 -1.87
CA TRP A 146 1.40 6.01 -1.94
C TRP A 146 1.02 6.89 -3.14
N ARG A 147 1.57 8.10 -3.23
CA ARG A 147 1.26 9.05 -4.32
C ARG A 147 1.63 8.57 -5.73
N LYS A 148 2.48 7.54 -5.83
CA LYS A 148 2.87 6.96 -7.12
C LYS A 148 1.84 5.93 -7.60
N TYR A 149 1.16 5.25 -6.68
CA TYR A 149 0.24 4.16 -6.98
C TYR A 149 -1.24 4.49 -6.70
N HIS A 150 -1.52 5.66 -6.12
CA HIS A 150 -2.84 6.18 -5.74
C HIS A 150 -2.93 7.70 -5.94
#